data_AF-A0A1I4RE79-F1
#
_entry.id   AF-A0A1I4RE79-F1
#
_cell.length_a   1.000
_cell.length_b   1.000
_cell.length_c   1.000
_cell.angle_alpha   90.00
_cell.angle_beta   90.00
_cell.angle_gamma   90.00
#
_symmetry.space_group_name_H-M   'P 1'
#
loop_
_entity.id
_entity.type
_entity.pdbx_description
1 polymer ?
#
loop_
_entity_poly.entity_id
_entity_poly.type
_entity_poly.pdbx_seq_one_letter_code
_entity_poly.pdbx_strand_id
1 'polypeptide(L)'
;MSEGPADIAGREYQKERQEQFATGVDAIPLDVSGLGKAMNLLIREDIRFIPVIACTFADDEMAGMFKHFLPDDIPGGKKSMLGRYGPISSLFARIQFAFAFGMVHSDIFVGPR
;
A
#
# COMPACT_ATOMS: atom_id res chain seq x y z
N MET A 1 -25.57 -30.54 14.73
CA MET A 1 -24.30 -30.29 15.44
C MET A 1 -24.33 -28.85 15.89
N SER A 2 -24.49 -28.58 17.19
CA SER A 2 -24.45 -27.23 17.74
C SER A 2 -22.99 -26.80 17.89
N GLU A 3 -22.63 -25.66 17.34
CA GLU A 3 -21.29 -25.07 17.49
C GLU A 3 -20.98 -24.87 18.99
N GLY A 4 -19.79 -25.28 19.42
CA GLY A 4 -19.38 -25.19 20.82
C GLY A 4 -19.05 -23.75 21.22
N PRO A 5 -19.18 -23.40 22.51
CA PRO A 5 -18.96 -22.02 23.01
C PRO A 5 -17.57 -21.44 22.69
N ALA A 6 -16.56 -22.28 22.47
CA ALA A 6 -15.21 -21.85 22.06
C ALA A 6 -15.17 -21.27 20.62
N ASP A 7 -16.05 -21.74 19.74
CA ASP A 7 -16.10 -21.34 18.33
C ASP A 7 -16.82 -19.97 18.16
N ILE A 8 -17.72 -19.66 19.10
CA ILE A 8 -18.41 -18.36 19.18
C ILE A 8 -17.44 -17.30 19.73
N ALA A 9 -16.73 -17.62 20.81
CA ALA A 9 -15.75 -16.71 21.42
C ALA A 9 -14.59 -16.36 20.47
N GLY A 10 -14.12 -17.32 19.65
CA GLY A 10 -13.10 -17.07 18.64
C GLY A 10 -13.55 -16.09 17.55
N ARG A 11 -14.81 -16.19 17.11
CA ARG A 11 -15.39 -15.30 16.09
C ARG A 11 -15.65 -13.90 16.63
N GLU A 12 -16.14 -13.78 17.85
CA GLU A 12 -16.32 -12.48 18.53
C GLU A 12 -14.98 -11.77 18.73
N TYR A 13 -13.94 -12.50 19.17
CA TYR A 13 -12.59 -11.95 19.31
C TYR A 13 -12.01 -11.43 18.00
N GLN A 14 -12.20 -12.17 16.89
CA GLN A 14 -11.74 -11.71 15.58
C GLN A 14 -12.50 -10.47 15.10
N LYS A 15 -13.81 -10.41 15.36
CA LYS A 15 -14.64 -9.27 15.00
C LYS A 15 -14.24 -8.02 15.78
N GLU A 16 -14.08 -8.12 17.10
CA GLU A 16 -13.61 -7.00 17.93
C GLU A 16 -12.21 -6.52 17.50
N ARG A 17 -11.30 -7.44 17.15
CA ARG A 17 -9.97 -7.07 16.66
C ARG A 17 -10.01 -6.37 15.31
N GLN A 18 -10.89 -6.81 14.39
CA GLN A 18 -11.12 -6.13 13.11
C GLN A 18 -11.73 -4.74 13.31
N GLU A 19 -12.70 -4.60 14.21
CA GLU A 19 -13.33 -3.31 14.52
C GLU A 19 -12.34 -2.34 15.18
N GLN A 20 -11.51 -2.82 16.12
CA GLN A 20 -10.45 -2.02 16.74
C GLN A 20 -9.36 -1.62 15.73
N PHE A 21 -9.01 -2.52 14.81
CA PHE A 21 -8.08 -2.21 13.72
C PHE A 21 -8.67 -1.17 12.77
N ALA A 22 -9.92 -1.35 12.32
CA ALA A 22 -10.61 -0.40 11.45
C ALA A 22 -10.72 0.98 12.11
N THR A 23 -11.14 1.04 13.38
CA THR A 23 -11.23 2.29 14.15
C THR A 23 -9.86 2.95 14.33
N GLY A 24 -8.80 2.16 14.54
CA GLY A 24 -7.44 2.65 14.65
C GLY A 24 -6.88 3.18 13.33
N VAL A 25 -7.28 2.61 12.20
CA VAL A 25 -6.89 3.06 10.85
C VAL A 25 -7.68 4.30 10.43
N ASP A 26 -8.99 4.35 10.68
CA ASP A 26 -9.85 5.50 10.38
C ASP A 26 -9.47 6.76 11.17
N ALA A 27 -8.86 6.58 12.34
CA ALA A 27 -8.36 7.68 13.16
C ALA A 27 -7.06 8.33 12.62
N ILE A 28 -6.43 7.73 11.59
CA ILE A 28 -5.22 8.28 10.97
C ILE A 28 -5.66 9.29 9.90
N PRO A 29 -5.36 10.59 10.06
CA PRO A 29 -5.64 11.56 9.02
C PRO A 29 -4.83 11.23 7.78
N LEU A 30 -5.51 10.72 6.75
CA LEU A 30 -4.90 10.40 5.46
C LEU A 30 -4.75 11.68 4.63
N ASP A 31 -3.51 12.08 4.35
CA ASP A 31 -3.26 13.17 3.41
C ASP A 31 -3.54 12.69 1.98
N VAL A 32 -4.68 13.13 1.43
CA VAL A 32 -5.11 12.81 0.06
C VAL A 32 -4.71 13.89 -0.96
N SER A 33 -3.86 14.85 -0.57
CA SER A 33 -3.45 15.95 -1.46
C SER A 33 -2.70 15.45 -2.70
N GLY A 34 -1.91 14.38 -2.58
CA GLY A 34 -1.25 13.70 -3.70
C GLY A 34 -2.26 13.15 -4.70
N LEU A 35 -3.27 12.42 -4.21
CA LEU A 35 -4.36 11.88 -5.02
C LEU A 35 -5.13 12.99 -5.75
N GLY A 36 -5.46 14.07 -5.04
CA GLY A 36 -6.16 15.22 -5.64
C GLY A 36 -5.38 15.87 -6.79
N LYS A 37 -4.05 15.95 -6.68
CA LYS A 37 -3.19 16.45 -7.77
C LYS A 37 -3.19 15.49 -8.96
N ALA A 38 -3.05 14.19 -8.72
CA ALA A 38 -3.07 13.17 -9.78
C ALA A 38 -4.41 13.17 -10.54
N MET A 39 -5.54 13.21 -9.82
CA MET A 39 -6.87 13.29 -10.43
C MET A 39 -7.06 14.54 -11.29
N ASN A 40 -6.60 15.69 -10.81
CA ASN A 40 -6.65 16.93 -11.59
C ASN A 40 -5.84 16.84 -12.90
N LEU A 41 -4.68 16.17 -12.88
CA LEU A 41 -3.90 15.93 -14.10
C LEU A 41 -4.62 14.97 -15.05
N LEU A 42 -5.19 13.88 -14.53
CA LEU A 42 -5.93 12.90 -15.34
C LEU A 42 -7.12 13.51 -16.11
N ILE A 43 -7.79 14.52 -15.56
CA ILE A 43 -8.94 15.18 -16.20
C ILE A 43 -8.50 16.18 -17.27
N ARG A 44 -7.32 16.79 -17.13
CA ARG A 44 -6.87 17.92 -17.95
C ARG A 44 -5.96 17.51 -19.10
N GLU A 45 -5.21 16.44 -18.92
CA GLU A 45 -4.19 16.01 -19.87
C GLU A 45 -4.75 15.09 -20.96
N ASP A 46 -4.03 15.02 -22.08
CA ASP A 46 -4.33 14.09 -23.16
C ASP A 46 -4.21 12.63 -22.70
N ILE A 47 -5.07 11.75 -23.23
CA ILE A 47 -5.14 10.33 -22.89
C ILE A 47 -3.78 9.61 -22.96
N ARG A 48 -2.87 10.07 -23.84
CA ARG A 48 -1.50 9.52 -23.99
C ARG A 48 -0.63 9.71 -22.75
N PHE A 49 -0.96 10.67 -21.88
CA PHE A 49 -0.24 10.94 -20.64
C PHE A 49 -0.82 10.22 -19.42
N ILE A 50 -2.02 9.64 -19.52
CA ILE A 50 -2.65 8.90 -18.41
C ILE A 50 -1.73 7.84 -17.81
N PRO A 51 -1.04 6.99 -18.59
CA PRO A 51 -0.14 5.99 -18.02
C PRO A 51 1.01 6.61 -17.24
N VAL A 52 1.54 7.75 -17.71
CA VAL A 52 2.63 8.45 -17.02
C VAL A 52 2.13 9.02 -15.69
N ILE A 53 0.99 9.71 -15.69
CA ILE A 53 0.41 10.30 -14.48
C ILE A 53 0.10 9.23 -13.44
N ALA A 54 -0.58 8.15 -13.85
CA ALA A 54 -0.96 7.06 -12.96
C ALA A 54 0.27 6.34 -12.39
N CYS A 55 1.26 6.00 -13.23
CA CYS A 55 2.47 5.34 -12.79
C CYS A 55 3.32 6.23 -11.89
N THR A 56 3.45 7.54 -12.18
CA THR A 56 4.19 8.46 -11.31
C THR A 56 3.53 8.58 -9.94
N PHE A 57 2.21 8.75 -9.90
CA PHE A 57 1.48 8.78 -8.63
C PHE A 57 1.68 7.49 -7.83
N ALA A 58 1.50 6.33 -8.47
CA ALA A 58 1.73 5.04 -7.82
C ALA A 58 3.17 4.89 -7.32
N ASP A 59 4.16 5.36 -8.10
CA ASP A 59 5.57 5.28 -7.73
C ASP A 59 5.90 6.07 -6.47
N ASP A 60 5.36 7.29 -6.37
CA ASP A 60 5.52 8.16 -5.20
C ASP A 60 4.89 7.55 -3.94
N GLU A 61 3.65 7.02 -4.05
CA GLU A 61 2.95 6.38 -2.94
C GLU A 61 3.68 5.11 -2.46
N MET A 62 4.16 4.28 -3.40
CA MET A 62 4.95 3.10 -3.06
C MET A 62 6.28 3.46 -2.42
N ALA A 63 6.98 4.49 -2.92
CA ALA A 63 8.23 4.96 -2.31
C ALA A 63 7.99 5.46 -0.87
N GLY A 64 6.90 6.18 -0.64
CA GLY A 64 6.43 6.58 0.69
C GLY A 64 6.19 5.38 1.60
N MET A 65 5.42 4.39 1.14
CA MET A 65 5.15 3.15 1.86
C MET A 65 6.45 2.44 2.27
N PHE A 66 7.39 2.24 1.34
CA PHE A 66 8.66 1.57 1.64
C PHE A 66 9.53 2.35 2.63
N LYS A 67 9.47 3.69 2.63
CA LYS A 67 10.19 4.52 3.61
C LYS A 67 9.71 4.25 5.04
N HIS A 68 8.43 3.97 5.22
CA HIS A 68 7.84 3.61 6.51
C HIS A 68 8.05 2.14 6.87
N PHE A 69 7.97 1.24 5.89
CA PHE A 69 8.03 -0.20 6.13
C PHE A 69 9.46 -0.73 6.32
N LEU A 70 10.44 -0.15 5.64
CA LEU A 70 11.83 -0.55 5.83
C LEU A 70 12.29 -0.18 7.25
N PRO A 71 13.08 -1.04 7.92
CA PRO A 71 13.62 -0.72 9.22
C PRO A 71 14.75 0.33 9.09
N ASP A 72 14.97 1.12 10.14
CA ASP A 72 15.97 2.20 10.13
C ASP A 72 17.41 1.68 10.13
N ASP A 73 17.64 0.46 10.62
CA ASP A 73 18.93 -0.21 10.76
C ASP A 73 19.28 -1.16 9.59
N ILE A 74 18.53 -1.10 8.49
CA ILE A 74 18.83 -1.90 7.31
C ILE A 74 20.27 -1.63 6.80
N PRO A 75 21.06 -2.66 6.44
CA PRO A 75 22.39 -2.46 5.89
C PRO A 75 22.41 -1.51 4.69
N GLY A 76 23.25 -0.48 4.75
CA GLY A 76 23.32 0.58 3.73
C GLY A 76 22.23 1.66 3.83
N GLY A 77 21.23 1.48 4.70
CA GLY A 77 20.18 2.45 5.02
C GLY A 77 19.08 2.57 3.96
N LYS A 78 17.93 3.14 4.35
CA LYS A 78 16.76 3.30 3.46
C LYS A 78 17.08 4.09 2.19
N LYS A 79 18.02 5.04 2.27
CA LYS A 79 18.46 5.84 1.11
C LYS A 79 19.18 5.01 0.06
N SER A 80 19.96 4.00 0.43
CA SER A 80 20.60 3.13 -0.58
C SER A 80 19.58 2.23 -1.25
N MET A 81 18.58 1.76 -0.49
CA MET A 81 17.50 0.91 -0.99
C MET A 81 16.63 1.62 -2.02
N LEU A 82 16.19 2.85 -1.68
CA LEU A 82 15.27 3.67 -2.49
C LEU A 82 15.96 4.61 -3.49
N GLY A 83 17.29 4.76 -3.38
CA GLY A 83 18.06 5.64 -4.25
C GLY A 83 17.99 5.23 -5.72
N ARG A 84 18.46 6.09 -6.62
CA ARG A 84 18.34 5.92 -8.09
C ARG A 84 18.89 4.57 -8.62
N TYR A 85 19.88 4.01 -7.95
CA TYR A 85 20.49 2.72 -8.31
C TYR A 85 20.23 1.63 -7.27
N GLY A 86 19.29 1.87 -6.36
CA GLY A 86 18.90 0.94 -5.33
C GLY A 86 18.07 -0.24 -5.85
N PRO A 87 17.97 -1.33 -5.09
CA PRO A 87 17.20 -2.52 -5.45
C PRO A 87 15.69 -2.25 -5.62
N ILE A 88 15.15 -1.22 -4.97
CA ILE A 88 13.73 -0.81 -5.07
C ILE A 88 13.62 0.61 -5.65
N SER A 89 14.48 0.92 -6.62
CA SER A 89 14.57 2.23 -7.27
C SER A 89 13.46 2.51 -8.29
N SER A 90 12.89 1.46 -8.89
CA SER A 90 11.86 1.57 -9.93
C SER A 90 10.50 1.09 -9.44
N LEU A 91 9.44 1.63 -10.04
CA LEU A 91 8.06 1.19 -9.80
C LEU A 91 7.91 -0.32 -9.93
N PHE A 92 8.48 -0.92 -10.97
CA PHE A 92 8.41 -2.36 -11.20
C PHE A 92 9.02 -3.16 -10.04
N ALA A 93 10.21 -2.77 -9.57
CA ALA A 93 10.84 -3.43 -8.42
C ALA A 93 10.00 -3.25 -7.15
N ARG A 94 9.42 -2.06 -6.94
CA ARG A 94 8.52 -1.79 -5.81
C ARG A 94 7.29 -2.67 -5.83
N ILE A 95 6.65 -2.86 -6.99
CA ILE A 95 5.51 -3.78 -7.18
C ILE A 95 5.91 -5.21 -6.84
N GLN A 96 7.04 -5.69 -7.37
CA GLN A 96 7.51 -7.05 -7.09
C GLN A 96 7.76 -7.28 -5.60
N PHE A 97 8.43 -6.34 -4.93
CA PHE A 97 8.67 -6.44 -3.48
C PHE A 97 7.36 -6.38 -2.68
N ALA A 98 6.47 -5.44 -3.00
CA ALA A 98 5.19 -5.30 -2.30
C ALA A 98 4.34 -6.57 -2.43
N PHE A 99 4.33 -7.18 -3.60
CA PHE A 99 3.67 -8.47 -3.84
C PHE A 99 4.35 -9.60 -3.07
N ALA A 100 5.67 -9.73 -3.18
CA ALA A 100 6.43 -10.83 -2.56
C ALA A 100 6.31 -10.85 -1.02
N PHE A 101 6.19 -9.68 -0.40
CA PHE A 101 6.09 -9.54 1.06
C PHE A 101 4.67 -9.30 1.56
N GLY A 102 3.64 -9.41 0.70
CA GLY A 102 2.24 -9.25 1.09
C GLY A 102 1.92 -7.86 1.65
N MET A 103 2.63 -6.83 1.20
CA MET A 103 2.48 -5.45 1.68
C MET A 103 1.24 -4.77 1.09
N VAL A 104 0.75 -5.27 -0.04
CA VAL A 104 -0.43 -4.78 -0.75
C VAL A 104 -1.28 -5.98 -1.11
N HIS A 105 -2.61 -5.85 -0.98
CA HIS A 105 -3.54 -6.94 -1.24
C HIS A 105 -3.45 -7.39 -2.71
N SER A 106 -3.54 -8.70 -2.96
CA SER A 106 -3.36 -9.29 -4.29
C SER A 106 -4.33 -8.74 -5.34
N ASP A 107 -5.53 -8.32 -4.92
CA ASP A 107 -6.56 -7.80 -5.83
C ASP A 107 -6.11 -6.52 -6.55
N ILE A 108 -5.20 -5.75 -5.93
CA ILE A 108 -4.64 -4.54 -6.52
C ILE A 108 -3.72 -4.86 -7.71
N PHE A 109 -3.10 -6.04 -7.73
CA PHE A 109 -2.14 -6.43 -8.76
C PHE A 109 -2.70 -7.39 -9.81
N VAL A 110 -3.64 -8.26 -9.41
CA VAL A 110 -4.12 -9.36 -10.26
C VAL A 110 -5.45 -9.02 -10.94
N GLY A 111 -6.07 -7.89 -10.58
CA GLY A 111 -7.38 -7.47 -11.07
C GLY A 111 -8.52 -8.31 -10.48
N PRO A 112 -9.79 -7.87 -10.64
CA PRO A 112 -10.94 -8.67 -10.25
C PRO A 112 -10.95 -9.97 -11.06
N ARG A 113 -11.08 -11.10 -10.37
CA ARG A 113 -11.34 -12.41 -10.99
C ARG A 113 -12.78 -12.49 -11.50
#